data_AF-A0A849R0S7-F1
#
_entry.id   AF-A0A849R0S7-F1
#
_cell.length_a   1.000
_cell.length_b   1.000
_cell.length_c   1.000
_cell.angle_alpha   90.00
_cell.angle_beta   90.00
_cell.angle_gamma   90.00
#
_symmetry.space_group_name_H-M   'P 1'
#
loop_
_entity.id
_entity.type
_entity.pdbx_description
1 polymer ?
#
loop_
_entity_poly.entity_id
_entity_poly.type
_entity_poly.pdbx_seq_one_letter_code
_entity_poly.pdbx_strand_id
1 'polypeptide(L)'
;MNFKTTFKLFNRMFLLRIGYFNFNQTVTTKGLYDLCADGVYRILFLEYDMIKMSYDMLMAQLKSIQEMYQLSDFYIFESSKDSYHVICFDMLTTCEINDILKMTSCDDAFKNNWRFDYVPRVLRITKKGNKAPPKYIETMNSKNNHHKKSLGHITAYESLLNFEVTNKSNVVRTGIWGIQYTTKHNIDEGKINDK
;
A
#
# COMPACT_ATOMS: atom_id res chain seq x y z
N MET A 1 13.84 -27.77 3.09
CA MET A 1 14.91 -28.04 4.09
C MET A 1 15.54 -26.72 4.48
N ASN A 2 15.51 -26.37 5.77
CA ASN A 2 16.16 -25.15 6.28
C ASN A 2 17.38 -25.57 7.09
N PHE A 3 18.58 -25.22 6.61
CA PHE A 3 19.85 -25.44 7.30
C PHE A 3 20.27 -24.14 7.97
N LYS A 4 20.52 -24.20 9.28
CA LYS A 4 20.99 -23.06 10.08
C LYS A 4 22.19 -23.52 10.89
N THR A 5 23.33 -22.86 10.71
CA THR A 5 24.52 -23.12 11.52
C THR A 5 25.21 -21.81 11.87
N THR A 6 25.88 -21.80 13.02
CA THR A 6 26.72 -20.68 13.44
C THR A 6 28.17 -21.12 13.43
N PHE A 7 29.06 -20.27 12.93
CA PHE A 7 30.49 -20.53 12.89
C PHE A 7 31.27 -19.28 13.25
N LYS A 8 32.49 -19.45 13.79
CA LYS A 8 33.35 -18.35 14.22
C LYS A 8 34.46 -18.15 13.19
N LEU A 9 34.65 -16.91 12.73
CA LEU A 9 35.75 -16.51 11.84
C LEU A 9 36.30 -15.17 12.35
N PHE A 10 37.63 -14.99 12.42
CA PHE A 10 38.26 -13.72 12.88
C PHE A 10 37.70 -13.16 14.19
N ASN A 11 37.47 -14.00 15.19
CA ASN A 11 36.84 -13.63 16.47
C ASN A 11 35.41 -13.02 16.37
N ARG A 12 34.74 -13.18 15.23
CA ARG A 12 33.33 -12.81 15.04
C ARG A 12 32.46 -14.05 14.83
N MET A 13 31.24 -14.00 15.36
CA MET A 13 30.21 -15.03 15.16
C MET A 13 29.43 -14.74 13.89
N PHE A 14 29.35 -15.72 12.99
CA PHE A 14 28.57 -15.65 11.76
C PHE A 14 27.42 -16.65 11.81
N LEU A 15 26.31 -16.29 11.18
CA LEU A 15 25.13 -17.13 11.03
C LEU A 15 24.92 -17.45 9.56
N LEU A 16 25.12 -18.72 9.19
CA LEU A 16 24.73 -19.22 7.87
C LEU A 16 23.31 -19.76 7.94
N ARG A 17 22.45 -19.23 7.06
CA ARG A 17 21.10 -19.75 6.80
C ARG A 17 21.01 -20.13 5.34
N ILE A 18 20.81 -21.41 5.07
CA ILE A 18 20.51 -21.93 3.73
C ILE A 18 19.07 -22.45 3.78
N GLY A 19 18.18 -21.81 3.03
CA GLY A 19 16.80 -22.25 2.88
C GLY A 19 16.60 -22.88 1.51
N TYR A 20 16.07 -24.11 1.47
CA TYR A 20 15.50 -24.68 0.26
C TYR A 20 14.04 -24.22 0.13
N PHE A 21 13.77 -23.39 -0.87
CA PHE A 21 12.44 -22.90 -1.19
C PHE A 21 11.86 -23.73 -2.35
N ASN A 22 10.80 -24.49 -2.07
CA ASN A 22 10.14 -25.29 -3.11
C ASN A 22 9.06 -24.44 -3.78
N PHE A 23 9.36 -23.86 -4.94
CA PHE A 23 8.45 -22.99 -5.69
C PHE A 23 7.47 -23.80 -6.56
N ASN A 24 6.62 -24.63 -5.93
CA ASN A 24 5.67 -25.47 -6.68
C ASN A 24 4.53 -24.64 -7.32
N GLN A 25 4.10 -23.56 -6.66
CA GLN A 25 3.14 -22.60 -7.19
C GLN A 25 3.55 -21.18 -6.80
N THR A 26 3.66 -20.31 -7.80
CA THR A 26 4.02 -18.90 -7.57
C THR A 26 2.89 -17.98 -7.97
N VAL A 27 2.62 -16.98 -7.14
CA VAL A 27 1.73 -15.86 -7.47
C VAL A 27 2.56 -14.63 -7.71
N THR A 28 2.24 -13.92 -8.79
CA THR A 28 2.79 -12.60 -9.09
C THR A 28 1.93 -11.53 -8.42
N THR A 29 2.50 -10.85 -7.43
CA THR A 29 1.88 -9.67 -6.82
C THR A 29 2.28 -8.43 -7.60
N LYS A 30 1.30 -7.60 -7.93
CA LYS A 30 1.46 -6.31 -8.59
C LYS A 30 1.01 -5.20 -7.65
N GLY A 31 1.68 -4.07 -7.72
CA GLY A 31 1.29 -2.83 -7.03
C GLY A 31 1.44 -1.60 -7.91
N LEU A 32 0.78 -0.52 -7.52
CA LEU A 32 0.85 0.80 -8.15
C LEU A 32 1.62 1.75 -7.25
N TYR A 33 2.57 2.47 -7.83
CA TYR A 33 3.32 3.50 -7.14
C TYR A 33 2.44 4.70 -6.77
N ASP A 34 2.81 5.42 -5.72
CA ASP A 34 2.18 6.69 -5.32
C ASP A 34 2.65 7.87 -6.18
N LEU A 35 3.82 7.74 -6.83
CA LEU A 35 4.51 8.79 -7.55
C LEU A 35 3.92 9.03 -8.95
N CYS A 36 3.55 10.27 -9.23
CA CYS A 36 3.13 10.72 -10.55
C CYS A 36 4.31 10.72 -11.53
N ALA A 37 4.03 10.60 -12.83
CA ALA A 37 5.07 10.50 -13.86
C ALA A 37 6.03 11.70 -13.95
N ASP A 38 5.67 12.85 -13.36
CA ASP A 38 6.56 14.01 -13.24
C ASP A 38 7.68 13.80 -12.21
N GLY A 39 7.59 12.79 -11.34
CA GLY A 39 8.55 12.52 -10.28
C GLY A 39 8.51 13.53 -9.12
N VAL A 40 7.53 14.43 -9.10
CA VAL A 40 7.40 15.53 -8.12
C VAL A 40 6.20 15.31 -7.22
N TYR A 41 5.04 15.05 -7.81
CA TYR A 41 3.79 14.90 -7.08
C TYR A 41 3.49 13.44 -6.78
N ARG A 42 2.81 13.21 -5.66
CA ARG A 42 2.40 11.89 -5.18
C ARG A 42 0.94 11.90 -4.83
N ILE A 43 0.28 10.75 -4.95
CA ILE A 43 -1.03 10.54 -4.32
C ILE A 43 -0.85 9.94 -2.93
N LEU A 44 -1.86 10.11 -2.07
CA LEU A 44 -1.77 9.62 -0.70
C LEU A 44 -2.18 8.15 -0.61
N PHE A 45 -1.24 7.32 -0.20
CA PHE A 45 -1.47 5.94 0.20
C PHE A 45 -1.28 5.78 1.70
N LEU A 46 -2.25 5.12 2.33
CA LEU A 46 -2.22 4.73 3.74
C LEU A 46 -2.38 3.21 3.81
N GLU A 47 -1.39 2.52 4.38
CA GLU A 47 -1.42 1.07 4.61
C GLU A 47 -1.58 0.78 6.10
N TYR A 48 -2.58 -0.03 6.44
CA TYR A 48 -2.92 -0.48 7.78
C TYR A 48 -2.92 -2.02 7.80
N ASP A 49 -1.78 -2.65 7.53
CA ASP A 49 -1.66 -4.12 7.45
C ASP A 49 -1.11 -4.73 8.75
N MET A 50 -0.22 -4.03 9.46
CA MET A 50 0.43 -4.53 10.68
C MET A 50 -0.31 -4.14 11.97
N ILE A 51 -1.00 -3.00 11.95
CA ILE A 51 -1.76 -2.50 13.10
C ILE A 51 -3.20 -2.95 12.94
N LYS A 52 -3.61 -3.94 13.74
CA LYS A 52 -5.01 -4.38 13.81
C LYS A 52 -5.85 -3.25 14.41
N MET A 53 -6.53 -2.53 13.53
CA MET A 53 -7.42 -1.43 13.87
C MET A 53 -8.83 -1.82 13.50
N SER A 54 -9.79 -1.60 14.41
CA SER A 54 -11.20 -1.80 14.06
C SER A 54 -11.63 -0.81 12.99
N TYR A 55 -12.65 -1.18 12.23
CA TYR A 55 -13.17 -0.33 11.17
C TYR A 55 -13.59 1.06 11.68
N ASP A 56 -14.29 1.13 12.81
CA ASP A 56 -14.73 2.41 13.39
C ASP A 56 -13.55 3.31 13.80
N MET A 57 -12.47 2.73 14.32
CA MET A 57 -11.26 3.48 14.67
C MET A 57 -10.55 4.00 13.41
N LEU A 58 -10.50 3.21 12.34
CA LEU A 58 -9.99 3.64 11.04
C LEU A 58 -10.79 4.84 10.54
N MET A 59 -12.12 4.73 10.51
CA MET A 59 -13.00 5.78 10.02
C MET A 59 -12.86 7.07 10.83
N ALA A 60 -12.79 6.98 12.16
CA ALA A 60 -12.57 8.15 13.02
C ALA A 60 -11.23 8.85 12.73
N GLN A 61 -10.15 8.07 12.55
CA GLN A 61 -8.84 8.60 12.21
C GLN A 61 -8.84 9.26 10.82
N LEU A 62 -9.37 8.58 9.80
CA LEU A 62 -9.44 9.09 8.44
C LEU A 62 -10.22 10.40 8.37
N LYS A 63 -11.35 10.49 9.07
CA LYS A 63 -12.13 11.73 9.15
C LYS A 63 -11.31 12.88 9.75
N SER A 64 -10.61 12.64 10.86
CA SER A 64 -9.77 13.66 11.49
C SER A 64 -8.64 14.14 10.56
N ILE A 65 -7.99 13.23 9.83
CA ILE A 65 -6.95 13.58 8.87
C ILE A 65 -7.53 14.34 7.67
N GLN A 66 -8.66 13.89 7.14
CA GLN A 66 -9.34 14.52 6.00
C GLN A 66 -9.73 15.97 6.32
N GLU A 67 -10.22 16.23 7.54
CA GLU A 67 -10.57 17.56 8.01
C GLU A 67 -9.32 18.43 8.26
N MET A 68 -8.31 17.88 8.93
CA MET A 68 -7.06 18.60 9.29
C MET A 68 -6.28 19.06 8.06
N TYR A 69 -6.17 18.21 7.04
CA TYR A 69 -5.40 18.47 5.82
C TYR A 69 -6.29 18.87 4.63
N GLN A 70 -7.59 19.04 4.86
CA GLN A 70 -8.57 19.39 3.84
C GLN A 70 -8.52 18.49 2.58
N LEU A 71 -8.32 17.19 2.79
CA LEU A 71 -8.16 16.21 1.70
C LEU A 71 -9.49 15.92 1.03
N SER A 72 -9.43 15.47 -0.23
CA SER A 72 -10.57 14.92 -0.96
C SER A 72 -10.99 13.54 -0.44
N ASP A 73 -11.89 12.90 -1.16
CA ASP A 73 -12.46 11.61 -0.82
C ASP A 73 -11.37 10.55 -0.57
N PHE A 74 -11.62 9.71 0.43
CA PHE A 74 -10.84 8.51 0.70
C PHE A 74 -11.55 7.28 0.14
N TYR A 75 -10.83 6.48 -0.61
CA TYR A 75 -11.28 5.19 -1.15
C TYR A 75 -10.67 4.06 -0.32
N ILE A 76 -11.51 3.25 0.30
CA ILE A 76 -11.10 2.27 1.31
C ILE A 76 -11.22 0.86 0.73
N PHE A 77 -10.16 0.07 0.90
CA PHE A 77 -10.08 -1.31 0.43
C PHE A 77 -9.66 -2.24 1.57
N GLU A 78 -10.36 -3.36 1.73
CA GLU A 78 -9.97 -4.42 2.65
C GLU A 78 -8.90 -5.30 2.00
N SER A 79 -7.72 -5.35 2.61
CA SER A 79 -6.56 -6.13 2.17
C SER A 79 -6.61 -7.56 2.76
N SER A 80 -7.02 -7.67 4.02
CA SER A 80 -7.36 -8.88 4.76
C SER A 80 -8.24 -8.48 5.94
N LYS A 81 -8.75 -9.45 6.71
CA LYS A 81 -9.55 -9.16 7.90
C LYS A 81 -8.82 -8.17 8.82
N ASP A 82 -9.48 -7.04 9.10
CA ASP A 82 -8.95 -5.93 9.91
C ASP A 82 -7.64 -5.32 9.35
N SER A 83 -7.46 -5.34 8.03
CA SER A 83 -6.32 -4.74 7.33
C SER A 83 -6.78 -3.95 6.13
N TYR A 84 -6.33 -2.71 6.01
CA TYR A 84 -6.91 -1.76 5.05
C TYR A 84 -5.86 -1.05 4.23
N HIS A 85 -6.18 -0.82 2.96
CA HIS A 85 -5.54 0.20 2.13
C HIS A 85 -6.49 1.36 1.99
N VAL A 86 -5.98 2.58 2.14
CA VAL A 86 -6.76 3.80 1.91
C VAL A 86 -6.02 4.69 0.93
N ILE A 87 -6.77 5.22 -0.03
CA ILE A 87 -6.22 6.00 -1.13
C ILE A 87 -6.96 7.33 -1.20
N CYS A 88 -6.21 8.44 -1.28
CA CYS A 88 -6.72 9.73 -1.73
C CYS A 88 -5.94 10.14 -2.98
N PHE A 89 -6.66 10.47 -4.05
CA PHE A 89 -6.07 10.80 -5.35
C PHE A 89 -5.55 12.24 -5.46
N ASP A 90 -5.59 13.01 -4.36
CA ASP A 90 -5.00 14.34 -4.27
C ASP A 90 -3.50 14.27 -4.58
N MET A 91 -3.06 15.14 -5.49
CA MET A 91 -1.66 15.32 -5.84
C MET A 91 -1.01 16.22 -4.79
N LEU A 92 -0.16 15.63 -3.98
CA LEU A 92 0.52 16.23 -2.84
C LEU A 92 2.04 16.16 -3.04
N THR A 93 2.76 17.08 -2.42
CA THR A 93 4.22 17.04 -2.34
C THR A 93 4.67 15.96 -1.34
N THR A 94 5.92 15.52 -1.47
CA THR A 94 6.52 14.57 -0.51
C THR A 94 6.46 15.10 0.94
N CYS A 95 6.60 16.42 1.14
CA CYS A 95 6.52 17.03 2.48
C CYS A 95 5.13 16.84 3.09
N GLU A 96 4.07 17.19 2.34
CA GLU A 96 2.67 17.05 2.79
C GLU A 96 2.33 15.59 3.09
N ILE A 97 2.72 14.66 2.20
CA ILE A 97 2.51 13.22 2.43
C ILE A 97 3.20 12.77 3.72
N ASN A 98 4.44 13.19 3.95
CA ASN A 98 5.19 12.80 5.14
C ASN A 98 4.55 13.35 6.42
N ASP A 99 4.04 14.57 6.40
CA ASP A 99 3.37 15.17 7.56
C ASP A 99 2.04 14.48 7.86
N ILE A 100 1.26 14.16 6.82
CA ILE A 100 0.04 13.34 6.97
C ILE A 100 0.38 11.96 7.57
N LEU A 101 1.39 11.26 7.02
CA LEU A 101 1.78 9.93 7.49
C LEU A 101 2.25 9.92 8.94
N LYS A 102 2.90 10.98 9.43
CA LYS A 102 3.29 11.10 10.86
C LYS A 102 2.06 11.15 11.77
N MET A 103 0.95 11.70 11.28
CA MET A 103 -0.30 11.83 12.04
C MET A 103 -1.20 10.60 11.96
N THR A 104 -0.89 9.63 11.08
CA THR A 104 -1.68 8.41 10.94
C THR A 104 -1.13 7.27 11.81
N SER A 105 -1.90 6.20 11.94
CA SER A 105 -1.45 4.91 12.47
C SER A 105 -1.01 3.96 11.35
N CYS A 106 -0.55 4.46 10.20
CA CYS A 106 -0.02 3.59 9.15
C CYS A 106 1.19 2.79 9.61
N ASP A 107 1.43 1.70 8.90
CA ASP A 107 2.57 0.83 9.12
C ASP A 107 3.90 1.62 9.06
N ASP A 108 4.82 1.29 9.97
CA ASP A 108 6.12 1.96 10.08
C ASP A 108 6.94 1.90 8.80
N ALA A 109 6.75 0.87 7.98
CA ALA A 109 7.39 0.77 6.67
C ALA A 109 6.92 1.90 5.73
N PHE A 110 5.64 2.26 5.78
CA PHE A 110 5.07 3.37 4.99
C PHE A 110 5.51 4.73 5.52
N LYS A 111 5.60 4.87 6.84
CA LYS A 111 6.11 6.08 7.48
C LYS A 111 7.59 6.26 7.17
N ASN A 112 8.44 5.31 7.54
CA ASN A 112 9.90 5.46 7.52
C ASN A 112 10.56 5.43 6.12
N ASN A 113 9.80 5.16 5.06
CA ASN A 113 10.30 5.20 3.68
C ASN A 113 10.69 6.63 3.22
N TRP A 114 10.36 7.68 3.99
CA TRP A 114 10.74 9.07 3.70
C TRP A 114 12.25 9.31 3.65
N ARG A 115 13.08 8.42 4.22
CA ARG A 115 14.55 8.58 4.20
C ARG A 115 15.14 8.58 2.79
N PHE A 116 14.36 8.18 1.79
CA PHE A 116 14.71 8.26 0.39
C PHE A 116 13.54 8.86 -0.39
N ASP A 117 13.52 10.19 -0.54
CA ASP A 117 12.43 10.94 -1.20
C ASP A 117 12.10 10.47 -2.63
N TYR A 118 12.97 9.66 -3.22
CA TYR A 118 12.82 9.09 -4.57
C TYR A 118 12.19 7.69 -4.58
N VAL A 119 12.04 7.02 -3.43
CA VAL A 119 11.48 5.68 -3.37
C VAL A 119 9.95 5.78 -3.36
N PRO A 120 9.25 5.26 -4.38
CA PRO A 120 7.80 5.26 -4.39
C PRO A 120 7.25 4.34 -3.29
N ARG A 121 6.16 4.75 -2.66
CA ARG A 121 5.34 3.86 -1.83
C ARG A 121 4.44 3.07 -2.75
N VAL A 122 4.07 1.87 -2.32
CA VAL A 122 3.32 0.98 -3.19
C VAL A 122 2.26 0.22 -2.45
N LEU A 123 1.03 0.34 -2.92
CA LEU A 123 -0.06 -0.53 -2.52
C LEU A 123 -0.25 -1.62 -3.56
N ARG A 124 -0.40 -2.86 -3.07
CA ARG A 124 -0.73 -4.00 -3.94
C ARG A 124 -2.16 -3.87 -4.45
N ILE A 125 -2.39 -4.40 -5.65
CA ILE A 125 -3.70 -4.45 -6.31
C ILE A 125 -4.08 -5.89 -6.73
N THR A 126 -3.16 -6.85 -6.58
CA THR A 126 -3.43 -8.26 -6.85
C THR A 126 -3.17 -9.14 -5.63
N LYS A 127 -3.39 -10.44 -5.81
CA LYS A 127 -3.16 -11.50 -4.81
C LYS A 127 -1.69 -11.48 -4.33
N LYS A 128 -1.46 -11.77 -3.04
CA LYS A 128 -0.13 -11.89 -2.41
C LYS A 128 -0.02 -13.20 -1.63
N GLY A 129 0.72 -14.16 -2.18
CA GLY A 129 0.74 -15.53 -1.65
C GLY A 129 -0.67 -16.08 -1.58
N ASN A 130 -1.15 -16.42 -0.38
CA ASN A 130 -2.52 -16.88 -0.13
C ASN A 130 -3.55 -15.75 0.11
N LYS A 131 -3.12 -14.49 0.24
CA LYS A 131 -4.02 -13.35 0.47
C LYS A 131 -4.69 -12.90 -0.82
N ALA A 132 -6.02 -12.80 -0.83
CA ALA A 132 -6.80 -12.27 -1.95
C ALA A 132 -6.39 -10.84 -2.34
N PRO A 133 -6.69 -10.37 -3.57
CA PRO A 133 -6.57 -8.96 -3.93
C PRO A 133 -7.38 -8.06 -2.97
N PRO A 134 -6.96 -6.80 -2.74
CA PRO A 134 -7.76 -5.88 -1.94
C PRO A 134 -9.14 -5.66 -2.54
N LYS A 135 -10.16 -5.61 -1.68
CA LYS A 135 -11.56 -5.44 -2.08
C LYS A 135 -12.06 -4.07 -1.67
N TYR A 136 -12.65 -3.32 -2.58
CA TYR A 136 -13.29 -2.04 -2.27
C TYR A 136 -14.41 -2.22 -1.22
N ILE A 137 -14.43 -1.35 -0.21
CA ILE A 137 -15.43 -1.35 0.86
C ILE A 137 -16.38 -0.16 0.66
N GLU A 138 -15.84 1.05 0.77
CA GLU A 138 -16.62 2.29 0.67
C GLU A 138 -15.73 3.50 0.34
N THR A 139 -16.41 4.62 0.07
CA THR A 139 -15.80 5.94 -0.12
C THR A 139 -16.21 6.84 1.04
N MET A 140 -15.23 7.38 1.75
CA MET A 140 -15.45 8.45 2.72
C MET A 140 -15.39 9.79 1.98
N ASN A 141 -16.57 10.33 1.68
CA ASN A 141 -16.72 11.58 0.95
C ASN A 141 -16.24 12.78 1.78
N SER A 142 -15.51 13.68 1.12
CA SER A 142 -15.08 14.96 1.67
C SER A 142 -15.90 16.11 1.11
N LYS A 143 -16.04 17.17 1.91
CA LYS A 143 -16.49 18.48 1.40
C LYS A 143 -15.36 19.24 0.72
N ASN A 144 -14.10 18.88 1.00
CA ASN A 144 -12.93 19.51 0.43
C ASN A 144 -12.56 18.78 -0.86
N ASN A 145 -12.46 19.49 -1.98
CA ASN A 145 -12.17 18.88 -3.27
C ASN A 145 -11.32 19.76 -4.19
N HIS A 146 -10.58 20.69 -3.58
CA HIS A 146 -9.86 21.74 -4.28
C HIS A 146 -8.48 21.29 -4.80
N HIS A 147 -7.89 20.23 -4.21
CA HIS A 147 -6.64 19.67 -4.69
C HIS A 147 -6.78 19.10 -6.11
N LYS A 148 -5.70 19.20 -6.88
CA LYS A 148 -5.58 18.52 -8.17
C LYS A 148 -5.53 17.02 -7.94
N LYS A 149 -6.16 16.23 -8.81
CA LYS A 149 -6.18 14.77 -8.72
C LYS A 149 -5.50 14.09 -9.90
N SER A 150 -4.80 12.99 -9.65
CA SER A 150 -4.08 12.28 -10.72
C SER A 150 -5.01 11.38 -11.55
N LEU A 151 -5.27 11.75 -12.82
CA LEU A 151 -6.04 10.91 -13.74
C LEU A 151 -5.39 9.53 -13.97
N GLY A 152 -4.06 9.47 -14.08
CA GLY A 152 -3.35 8.22 -14.33
C GLY A 152 -3.57 7.18 -13.23
N HIS A 153 -3.50 7.61 -11.97
CA HIS A 153 -3.80 6.75 -10.84
C HIS A 153 -5.28 6.36 -10.80
N ILE A 154 -6.19 7.31 -10.98
CA ILE A 154 -7.64 7.04 -11.02
C ILE A 154 -7.94 5.95 -12.06
N THR A 155 -7.52 6.12 -13.31
CA THR A 155 -7.77 5.14 -14.38
C THR A 155 -7.15 3.78 -14.09
N ALA A 156 -5.93 3.74 -13.54
CA ALA A 156 -5.28 2.47 -13.18
C ALA A 156 -6.06 1.75 -12.07
N TYR A 157 -6.53 2.47 -11.06
CA TYR A 157 -7.27 1.92 -9.94
C TYR A 157 -8.67 1.46 -10.34
N GLU A 158 -9.41 2.26 -11.13
CA GLU A 158 -10.73 1.88 -11.63
C GLU A 158 -10.67 0.61 -12.49
N SER A 159 -9.68 0.53 -13.40
CA SER A 159 -9.52 -0.62 -14.29
C SER A 159 -9.04 -1.89 -13.59
N LEU A 160 -8.19 -1.77 -12.56
CA LEU A 160 -7.53 -2.93 -11.93
C LEU A 160 -8.28 -3.46 -10.70
N LEU A 161 -9.08 -2.64 -10.02
CA LEU A 161 -9.84 -3.03 -8.83
C LEU A 161 -11.37 -3.01 -9.04
N ASN A 162 -11.84 -2.74 -10.26
CA ASN A 162 -13.26 -2.75 -10.63
C ASN A 162 -14.12 -1.91 -9.67
N PHE A 163 -13.70 -0.68 -9.41
CA PHE A 163 -14.48 0.33 -8.69
C PHE A 163 -14.49 1.63 -9.49
N GLU A 164 -15.35 2.57 -9.11
CA GLU A 164 -15.47 3.87 -9.74
C GLU A 164 -15.15 4.99 -8.75
N VAL A 165 -14.30 5.93 -9.18
CA VAL A 165 -14.01 7.15 -8.43
C VAL A 165 -15.17 8.11 -8.67
N THR A 166 -16.00 8.29 -7.64
CA THR A 166 -17.22 9.12 -7.70
C THR A 166 -16.94 10.60 -7.95
N ASN A 167 -15.77 11.10 -7.53
CA ASN A 167 -15.45 12.52 -7.54
C ASN A 167 -14.23 12.82 -8.42
N LYS A 168 -14.51 13.19 -9.66
CA LYS A 168 -13.50 13.53 -10.67
C LYS A 168 -13.28 15.04 -10.82
N SER A 169 -13.61 15.82 -9.79
CA SER A 169 -13.31 17.26 -9.76
C SER A 169 -11.80 17.51 -9.71
N ASN A 170 -11.32 18.56 -10.40
CA ASN A 170 -9.92 18.98 -10.44
C ASN A 170 -8.94 17.87 -10.91
N VAL A 171 -9.44 16.89 -11.66
CA VAL A 171 -8.62 15.84 -12.26
C VAL A 171 -7.73 16.43 -13.35
N VAL A 172 -6.44 16.09 -13.29
CA VAL A 172 -5.43 16.50 -14.27
C VAL A 172 -4.81 15.29 -14.93
N ARG A 173 -4.60 15.40 -16.25
CA ARG A 173 -3.98 14.34 -17.04
C ARG A 173 -2.53 14.16 -16.60
N THR A 174 -2.26 13.04 -15.95
CA THR A 174 -0.96 12.66 -15.40
C THR A 174 -0.74 11.17 -15.68
N GLY A 175 0.53 10.77 -15.78
CA GLY A 175 0.91 9.34 -15.76
C GLY A 175 1.27 8.89 -14.36
N ILE A 176 1.60 7.61 -14.22
CA ILE A 176 2.22 7.02 -13.03
C ILE A 176 3.70 6.79 -13.35
N TRP A 177 4.62 7.17 -12.46
CA TRP A 177 6.08 7.08 -12.68
C TRP A 177 6.55 5.66 -12.98
N GLY A 178 5.86 4.67 -12.42
CA GLY A 178 6.07 3.27 -12.74
C GLY A 178 4.84 2.45 -12.40
N ILE A 179 4.53 1.49 -13.24
CA ILE A 179 3.56 0.44 -12.95
C ILE A 179 4.35 -0.81 -12.58
N GLN A 180 3.88 -1.54 -11.57
CA GLN A 180 4.35 -2.88 -11.19
C GLN A 180 5.76 -2.93 -10.58
N TYR A 181 5.84 -3.00 -9.25
CA TYR A 181 6.76 -4.01 -8.70
C TYR A 181 6.09 -5.37 -8.81
N THR A 182 6.87 -6.36 -9.20
CA THR A 182 6.43 -7.75 -9.35
C THR A 182 7.21 -8.60 -8.36
N THR A 183 6.52 -9.15 -7.36
CA THR A 183 7.12 -10.12 -6.44
C THR A 183 6.48 -11.49 -6.64
N LYS A 184 7.31 -12.53 -6.64
CA LYS A 184 6.85 -13.93 -6.67
C LYS A 184 6.72 -14.43 -5.23
N HIS A 185 5.53 -14.90 -4.88
CA HIS A 185 5.25 -15.50 -3.57
C HIS A 185 4.95 -16.98 -3.73
N ASN A 186 5.48 -17.81 -2.84
CA ASN A 186 5.12 -19.22 -2.77
C ASN A 186 3.72 -19.37 -2.20
N ILE A 187 2.91 -20.24 -2.79
CA ILE A 187 1.70 -20.75 -2.16
C ILE A 187 2.09 -22.09 -1.55
N ASP A 188 2.32 -22.13 -0.24
CA ASP A 188 2.24 -23.41 0.46
C ASP A 188 0.75 -23.77 0.47
N GLU A 189 0.38 -24.82 -0.27
CA GLU A 189 -0.86 -25.54 -0.02
C GLU A 189 -0.78 -26.00 1.42
N GLY A 190 -1.52 -25.34 2.30
CA GLY A 190 -1.66 -25.78 3.67
C GLY A 190 -2.02 -27.25 3.62
N LYS A 191 -1.17 -28.10 4.19
CA LYS A 191 -1.63 -29.40 4.67
C LYS A 191 -2.79 -29.06 5.60
N ILE A 192 -4.00 -29.29 5.10
CA ILE A 192 -5.17 -29.45 5.93
C ILE A 192 -4.80 -30.63 6.83
N ASN A 193 -4.29 -30.31 8.01
CA ASN A 193 -4.18 -31.29 9.07
C ASN A 193 -5.60 -31.44 9.59
N ASP A 194 -6.39 -32.25 8.89
CA ASP A 194 -7.57 -32.87 9.48
C ASP A 194 -7.04 -33.72 10.65
N LYS A 195 -7.29 -33.23 11.86
CA LYS A 195 -7.23 -34.00 13.10
C LYS A 195 -8.65 -34.08 13.65
#